data_AF-A0A8B6EVE9-F1
#
_entry.id   AF-A0A8B6EVE9-F1
#
_cell.length_a   1.000
_cell.length_b   1.000
_cell.length_c   1.000
_cell.angle_alpha   90.00
_cell.angle_beta   90.00
_cell.angle_gamma   90.00
#
_symmetry.space_group_name_H-M   'P 1'
#
loop_
_entity.id
_entity.type
_entity.pdbx_description
1 polymer ?
#
loop_
_entity_poly.entity_id
_entity_poly.type
_entity_poly.pdbx_seq_one_letter_code
_entity_poly.pdbx_strand_id
1 'polypeptide(L)'
;MFGLVTEKSMKKIVSHINTLTSENNKISNALKQYGGSLASFVSQTEKRLDNAMQGIEKNYQAVSFLNTLIQRDFKNLEEHYTDYFQILTDQTQDANILQNYIIDLKSAIINLVEGKLSPLLLKPKVIQQTVLDIQNILNANYTGYKVLTSNPHYYYNYAKYVVLQNNTKLYLAVQFPLTTNGKLFEVYKIKSVPVQVTTNTSHATQLFDVPRYMLITHDHIDMLKDVTTFSPAQLWYKLCNNHTDIDYLEATNYLADINFDPFNYSSLQTDCLEILFKNEELDIPYNDLPPL
;
A
#
# COMPACT_ATOMS: atom_id res chain seq x y z
N MET A 1 132.79 -13.75 46.71
CA MET A 1 131.52 -14.49 46.85
C MET A 1 131.13 -15.06 45.49
N PHE A 2 131.35 -16.35 45.25
CA PHE A 2 130.73 -17.06 44.13
C PHE A 2 129.75 -18.06 44.74
N GLY A 3 128.45 -17.82 44.53
CA GLY A 3 127.37 -18.64 45.08
C GLY A 3 127.26 -19.97 44.34
N LEU A 4 127.49 -21.08 45.04
CA LEU A 4 127.15 -22.42 44.56
C LEU A 4 125.64 -22.65 44.76
N VAL A 5 124.91 -22.70 43.66
CA VAL A 5 123.49 -23.07 43.66
C VAL A 5 123.39 -24.57 43.94
N THR A 6 122.65 -24.95 44.98
CA THR A 6 122.43 -26.36 45.35
C THR A 6 121.50 -27.05 44.33
N GLU A 7 121.71 -28.34 44.03
CA GLU A 7 120.92 -29.12 43.06
C GLU A 7 119.41 -29.10 43.36
N LYS A 8 119.04 -29.02 44.64
CA LYS A 8 117.65 -28.84 45.09
C LYS A 8 117.03 -27.54 44.58
N SER A 9 117.83 -26.48 44.44
CA SER A 9 117.42 -25.19 43.87
C SER A 9 117.26 -25.28 42.35
N MET A 10 118.12 -26.05 41.66
CA MET A 10 117.99 -26.32 40.23
C MET A 10 116.69 -27.08 39.90
N LYS A 11 116.37 -28.13 40.67
CA LYS A 11 115.10 -28.89 40.50
C LYS A 11 113.87 -28.04 40.78
N LYS A 12 113.93 -27.11 41.74
CA LYS A 12 112.87 -26.13 41.99
C LYS A 12 112.71 -25.14 40.83
N ILE A 13 113.80 -24.69 40.22
CA ILE A 13 113.79 -23.80 39.05
C ILE A 13 113.19 -24.52 37.84
N VAL A 14 113.61 -25.76 37.55
CA VAL A 14 113.04 -26.56 36.45
C VAL A 14 111.55 -26.82 36.68
N SER A 15 111.16 -27.15 37.91
CA SER A 15 109.74 -27.25 38.28
C SER A 15 109.00 -25.93 38.05
N HIS A 16 109.55 -24.79 38.48
CA HIS A 16 108.92 -23.48 38.24
C HIS A 16 108.80 -23.16 36.76
N ILE A 17 109.84 -23.39 35.96
CA ILE A 17 109.81 -23.18 34.51
C ILE A 17 108.74 -24.05 33.86
N ASN A 18 108.62 -25.31 34.25
CA ASN A 18 107.61 -26.22 33.73
C ASN A 18 106.19 -25.82 34.16
N THR A 19 106.01 -25.36 35.40
CA THR A 19 104.74 -24.82 35.88
C THR A 19 104.38 -23.53 35.14
N LEU A 20 105.33 -22.61 34.97
CA LEU A 20 105.13 -21.35 34.26
C LEU A 20 104.78 -21.58 32.77
N THR A 21 105.44 -22.55 32.15
CA THR A 21 105.15 -22.95 30.77
C THR A 21 103.76 -23.58 30.66
N SER A 22 103.37 -24.41 31.62
CA SER A 22 102.03 -25.00 31.71
C SER A 22 100.94 -23.93 31.94
N GLU A 23 101.19 -22.96 32.82
CA GLU A 23 100.28 -21.84 33.09
C GLU A 23 100.14 -20.91 31.89
N ASN A 24 101.24 -20.57 31.21
CA ASN A 24 101.21 -19.79 29.97
C ASN A 24 100.42 -20.51 28.86
N ASN A 25 100.56 -21.84 28.74
CA ASN A 25 99.77 -22.61 27.79
C ASN A 25 98.28 -22.63 28.15
N LYS A 26 97.92 -22.70 29.44
CA LYS A 26 96.52 -22.58 29.89
C LYS A 26 95.94 -21.20 29.58
N ILE A 27 96.70 -20.13 29.81
CA ILE A 27 96.29 -18.76 29.48
C ILE A 27 96.12 -18.59 27.97
N SER A 28 97.06 -19.10 27.17
CA SER A 28 96.97 -19.05 25.71
C SER A 28 95.75 -19.82 25.19
N ASN A 29 95.48 -21.01 25.71
CA ASN A 29 94.30 -21.79 25.35
C ASN A 29 92.99 -21.11 25.79
N ALA A 30 92.96 -20.51 26.98
CA ALA A 30 91.82 -19.73 27.45
C ALA A 30 91.58 -18.50 26.55
N LEU A 31 92.62 -17.79 26.14
CA LEU A 31 92.51 -16.66 25.20
C LEU A 31 92.00 -17.09 23.82
N LYS A 32 92.47 -18.23 23.30
CA LYS A 32 91.93 -18.79 22.04
C LYS A 32 90.45 -19.16 22.17
N GLN A 33 90.06 -19.76 23.29
CA GLN A 33 88.67 -20.12 23.57
C GLN A 33 87.79 -18.87 23.73
N TYR A 34 88.28 -17.83 24.41
CA TYR A 34 87.61 -16.54 24.50
C TYR A 34 87.46 -15.86 23.13
N GLY A 35 88.49 -15.89 22.29
CA GLY A 35 88.42 -15.38 20.91
C GLY A 35 87.37 -16.10 20.08
N GLY A 36 87.28 -17.42 20.21
CA GLY A 36 86.23 -18.24 19.56
C GLY A 36 84.82 -17.88 20.06
N SER A 37 84.64 -17.75 21.37
CA SER A 37 83.35 -17.35 21.97
C SER A 37 82.92 -15.94 21.56
N LEU A 38 83.86 -14.99 21.44
CA LEU A 38 83.57 -13.63 21.00
C LEU A 38 83.14 -13.60 19.54
N ALA A 39 83.85 -14.32 18.65
CA ALA A 39 83.48 -14.43 17.24
C ALA A 39 82.10 -15.09 17.07
N SER A 40 81.81 -16.13 17.85
CA SER A 40 80.48 -16.77 17.86
C SER A 40 79.39 -15.83 18.37
N PHE A 41 79.67 -15.01 19.39
CA PHE A 41 78.71 -14.04 19.91
C PHE A 41 78.41 -12.93 18.89
N VAL A 42 79.45 -12.41 18.23
CA VAL A 42 79.31 -11.40 17.16
C VAL A 42 78.48 -11.98 16.01
N SER A 43 78.83 -13.18 15.51
CA SER A 43 78.06 -13.83 14.43
C SER A 43 76.61 -14.10 14.81
N GLN A 44 76.35 -14.51 16.06
CA GLN A 44 74.99 -14.74 16.55
C GLN A 44 74.21 -13.43 16.70
N THR A 45 74.90 -12.34 17.04
CA THR A 45 74.32 -11.00 17.15
C THR A 45 73.99 -10.44 15.78
N GLU A 46 74.88 -10.56 14.79
CA GLU A 46 74.64 -10.20 13.39
C GLU A 46 73.39 -10.92 12.86
N LYS A 47 73.30 -12.24 13.02
CA LYS A 47 72.10 -13.01 12.61
C LYS A 47 70.83 -12.52 13.28
N ARG A 48 70.88 -12.16 14.56
CA ARG A 48 69.72 -11.63 15.28
C ARG A 48 69.33 -10.25 14.77
N LEU A 49 70.30 -9.42 14.42
CA LEU A 49 70.10 -8.08 13.91
C LEU A 49 69.54 -8.13 12.48
N ASP A 50 70.05 -9.01 11.63
CA ASP A 50 69.51 -9.30 10.30
C ASP A 50 68.06 -9.81 10.38
N ASN A 51 67.78 -10.77 11.28
CA ASN A 51 66.42 -11.27 11.48
C ASN A 51 65.48 -10.18 12.00
N ALA A 52 65.95 -9.30 12.89
CA ALA A 52 65.17 -8.18 13.38
C ALA A 52 64.90 -7.16 12.27
N MET A 53 65.89 -6.83 11.43
CA MET A 53 65.74 -5.95 10.29
C MET A 53 64.76 -6.52 9.25
N GLN A 54 64.89 -7.81 8.92
CA GLN A 54 63.93 -8.49 8.05
C GLN A 54 62.52 -8.51 8.65
N GLY A 55 62.40 -8.69 9.97
CA GLY A 55 61.12 -8.60 10.67
C GLY A 55 60.49 -7.20 10.58
N ILE A 56 61.31 -6.15 10.75
CA ILE A 56 60.87 -4.75 10.61
C ILE A 56 60.43 -4.46 9.17
N GLU A 57 61.19 -4.92 8.18
CA GLU A 57 60.88 -4.71 6.77
C GLU A 57 59.57 -5.41 6.38
N LYS A 58 59.38 -6.66 6.81
CA LYS A 58 58.12 -7.40 6.59
C LYS A 58 56.94 -6.73 7.27
N ASN A 59 57.11 -6.22 8.50
CA ASN A 59 56.06 -5.48 9.19
C ASN A 59 55.71 -4.19 8.45
N TYR A 60 56.71 -3.45 7.97
CA TYR A 60 56.48 -2.23 7.19
C TYR A 60 55.70 -2.52 5.90
N GLN A 61 56.07 -3.59 5.17
CA GLN A 61 55.35 -4.03 3.98
C GLN A 61 53.90 -4.43 4.30
N ALA A 62 53.66 -5.16 5.38
CA ALA A 62 52.32 -5.54 5.83
C ALA A 62 51.46 -4.31 6.19
N VAL A 63 52.03 -3.33 6.89
CA VAL A 63 51.35 -2.07 7.23
C VAL A 63 51.06 -1.24 5.98
N SER A 64 52.00 -1.17 5.03
CA SER A 64 51.79 -0.47 3.75
C SER A 64 50.68 -1.13 2.93
N PHE A 65 50.67 -2.46 2.87
CA PHE A 65 49.62 -3.23 2.22
C PHE A 65 48.25 -3.03 2.88
N LEU A 66 48.18 -3.05 4.22
CA LEU A 66 46.95 -2.74 4.94
C LEU A 66 46.46 -1.31 4.65
N ASN A 67 47.36 -0.32 4.64
CA ASN A 67 46.99 1.07 4.37
C ASN A 67 46.45 1.22 2.94
N THR A 68 47.04 0.55 1.95
CA THR A 68 46.54 0.59 0.56
C THR A 68 45.18 -0.11 0.40
N LEU A 69 44.97 -1.24 1.07
CA LEU A 69 43.66 -1.91 1.10
C LEU A 69 42.58 -1.01 1.72
N ILE A 70 42.86 -0.43 2.89
CA ILE A 70 41.93 0.48 3.58
C ILE A 70 41.58 1.66 2.68
N GLN A 71 42.59 2.31 2.07
CA GLN A 71 42.36 3.46 1.19
C GLN A 71 41.52 3.11 -0.05
N ARG A 72 41.78 1.96 -0.68
CA ARG A 72 41.02 1.52 -1.86
C ARG A 72 39.56 1.23 -1.51
N ASP A 73 39.33 0.48 -0.43
CA ASP A 73 37.99 0.03 -0.07
C ASP A 73 37.15 1.19 0.49
N PHE A 74 37.76 2.13 1.23
CA PHE A 74 37.07 3.36 1.65
C PHE A 74 36.78 4.32 0.49
N LYS A 75 37.72 4.48 -0.44
CA LYS A 75 37.50 5.35 -1.61
C LYS A 75 36.38 4.82 -2.50
N ASN A 76 36.34 3.51 -2.75
CA ASN A 76 35.24 2.88 -3.50
C ASN A 76 33.90 3.03 -2.77
N LEU A 77 33.90 2.97 -1.44
CA LEU A 77 32.70 3.23 -0.65
C LEU A 77 32.29 4.70 -0.76
N GLU A 78 33.21 5.65 -0.59
CA GLU A 78 32.95 7.10 -0.67
C GLU A 78 32.44 7.50 -2.06
N GLU A 79 33.04 6.96 -3.13
CA GLU A 79 32.66 7.23 -4.52
C GLU A 79 31.28 6.68 -4.89
N HIS A 80 30.82 5.59 -4.26
CA HIS A 80 29.54 4.95 -4.57
C HIS A 80 28.51 5.02 -3.45
N TYR A 81 28.81 5.66 -2.32
CA TYR A 81 27.92 5.72 -1.16
C TYR A 81 26.58 6.35 -1.52
N THR A 82 26.62 7.46 -2.27
CA THR A 82 25.43 8.16 -2.75
C THR A 82 24.61 7.29 -3.69
N ASP A 83 25.27 6.55 -4.58
CA ASP A 83 24.60 5.67 -5.56
C ASP A 83 23.92 4.50 -4.86
N TYR A 84 24.59 3.86 -3.90
CA TYR A 84 23.99 2.78 -3.10
C TYR A 84 22.81 3.28 -2.27
N PHE A 85 22.94 4.43 -1.64
CA PHE A 85 21.87 5.00 -0.84
C PHE A 85 20.67 5.38 -1.72
N GLN A 86 20.93 5.91 -2.91
CA GLN A 86 19.89 6.19 -3.90
C GLN A 86 19.17 4.91 -4.32
N ILE A 87 19.90 3.85 -4.68
CA ILE A 87 19.30 2.56 -5.06
C ILE A 87 18.46 1.98 -3.92
N LEU A 88 18.94 2.02 -2.68
CA LEU A 88 18.17 1.53 -1.52
C LEU A 88 16.91 2.38 -1.28
N THR A 89 17.01 3.70 -1.47
CA THR A 89 15.87 4.61 -1.35
C THR A 89 14.84 4.33 -2.43
N ASP A 90 15.28 4.17 -3.67
CA ASP A 90 14.43 3.85 -4.82
C ASP A 90 13.73 2.50 -4.61
N GLN A 91 14.47 1.46 -4.19
CA GLN A 91 13.88 0.14 -3.88
C GLN A 91 12.87 0.21 -2.73
N THR A 92 13.13 1.01 -1.71
CA THR A 92 12.20 1.21 -0.59
C THR A 92 10.94 1.93 -1.05
N GLN A 93 11.09 2.94 -1.92
CA GLN A 93 9.98 3.67 -2.51
C GLN A 93 9.13 2.74 -3.40
N ASP A 94 9.74 1.95 -4.27
CA ASP A 94 9.07 0.98 -5.13
C ASP A 94 8.31 -0.06 -4.30
N ALA A 95 8.93 -0.57 -3.23
CA ALA A 95 8.29 -1.51 -2.31
C ALA A 95 7.06 -0.89 -1.63
N ASN A 96 7.15 0.37 -1.18
CA ASN A 96 6.02 1.09 -0.59
C ASN A 96 4.89 1.33 -1.58
N ILE A 97 5.21 1.71 -2.83
CA ILE A 97 4.21 1.88 -3.91
C ILE A 97 3.48 0.55 -4.16
N LEU A 98 4.23 -0.55 -4.24
CA LEU A 98 3.65 -1.88 -4.44
C LEU A 98 2.77 -2.30 -3.24
N GLN A 99 3.23 -2.06 -2.02
CA GLN A 99 2.46 -2.36 -0.81
C GLN A 99 1.14 -1.58 -0.79
N ASN A 100 1.17 -0.29 -1.09
CA ASN A 100 -0.04 0.54 -1.16
C ASN A 100 -0.99 0.04 -2.26
N TYR A 101 -0.46 -0.30 -3.44
CA TYR A 101 -1.27 -0.87 -4.51
C TYR A 101 -1.97 -2.17 -4.10
N ILE A 102 -1.29 -3.06 -3.37
CA ILE A 102 -1.89 -4.30 -2.86
C ILE A 102 -2.99 -4.02 -1.83
N ILE A 103 -2.77 -3.05 -0.94
CA ILE A 103 -3.78 -2.63 0.05
C ILE A 103 -5.02 -2.04 -0.64
N ASP A 104 -4.82 -1.19 -1.65
CA ASP A 104 -5.89 -0.58 -2.41
C ASP A 104 -6.65 -1.63 -3.23
N LEU A 105 -5.94 -2.59 -3.83
CA LEU A 105 -6.54 -3.71 -4.56
C LEU A 105 -7.38 -4.60 -3.64
N LYS A 106 -6.87 -4.92 -2.45
CA LYS A 106 -7.61 -5.67 -1.44
C LYS A 106 -8.90 -4.92 -1.06
N SER A 107 -8.80 -3.63 -0.79
CA SER A 107 -9.95 -2.77 -0.45
C SER A 107 -10.96 -2.73 -1.60
N ALA A 108 -10.48 -2.63 -2.83
CA ALA A 108 -11.32 -2.64 -4.02
C ALA A 108 -12.08 -3.95 -4.22
N ILE A 109 -11.45 -5.09 -3.93
CA ILE A 109 -12.10 -6.41 -3.97
C ILE A 109 -13.13 -6.55 -2.85
N ILE A 110 -12.82 -6.08 -1.63
CA ILE A 110 -13.78 -6.09 -0.51
C ILE A 110 -15.02 -5.26 -0.87
N ASN A 111 -14.83 -4.04 -1.37
CA ASN A 111 -15.93 -3.19 -1.83
C ASN A 111 -16.76 -3.91 -2.90
N LEU A 112 -16.11 -4.62 -3.82
CA LEU A 112 -16.79 -5.34 -4.89
C LEU A 112 -17.67 -6.49 -4.35
N VAL A 113 -17.20 -7.20 -3.33
CA VAL A 113 -18.00 -8.23 -2.63
C VAL A 113 -19.20 -7.61 -1.91
N GLU A 114 -19.06 -6.39 -1.39
CA GLU A 114 -20.15 -5.60 -0.81
C GLU A 114 -21.09 -4.98 -1.85
N GLY A 115 -20.87 -5.24 -3.14
CA GLY A 115 -21.69 -4.71 -4.24
C GLY A 115 -21.32 -3.31 -4.71
N LYS A 116 -20.15 -2.79 -4.32
CA LYS A 116 -19.64 -1.47 -4.73
C LYS A 116 -18.40 -1.61 -5.60
N LEU A 117 -18.35 -0.90 -6.71
CA LEU A 117 -17.19 -0.95 -7.60
C LEU A 117 -16.16 0.11 -7.21
N SER A 118 -14.88 -0.27 -7.23
CA SER A 118 -13.78 0.68 -7.04
C SER A 118 -13.27 1.22 -8.37
N PRO A 119 -12.94 2.53 -8.46
CA PRO A 119 -12.25 3.12 -9.61
C PRO A 119 -10.90 2.47 -9.94
N LEU A 120 -10.30 1.75 -8.98
CA LEU A 120 -9.07 0.99 -9.20
C LEU A 120 -9.28 -0.21 -10.14
N LEU A 121 -10.42 -0.91 -10.02
CA LEU A 121 -10.74 -2.10 -10.82
C LEU A 121 -11.25 -1.71 -12.21
N LEU A 122 -12.04 -0.64 -12.28
CA LEU A 122 -12.58 -0.12 -13.52
C LEU A 122 -12.46 1.40 -13.53
N LYS A 123 -11.62 1.93 -14.42
CA LYS A 123 -11.37 3.38 -14.50
C LYS A 123 -12.64 4.14 -14.95
N PRO A 124 -12.89 5.37 -14.45
CA PRO A 124 -14.11 6.13 -14.78
C PRO A 124 -14.29 6.36 -16.28
N LYS A 125 -13.18 6.60 -16.98
CA LYS A 125 -13.16 6.79 -18.43
C LYS A 125 -13.70 5.58 -19.21
N VAL A 126 -13.49 4.37 -18.70
CA VAL A 126 -14.00 3.14 -19.33
C VAL A 126 -15.52 3.08 -19.18
N ILE A 127 -16.06 3.34 -17.98
CA ILE A 127 -17.51 3.38 -17.76
C ILE A 127 -18.16 4.43 -18.67
N GLN A 128 -17.59 5.63 -18.72
CA GLN A 128 -18.12 6.71 -19.55
C GLN A 128 -18.13 6.34 -21.04
N GLN A 129 -17.05 5.75 -21.54
CA GLN A 129 -16.99 5.28 -22.93
C GLN A 129 -18.00 4.17 -23.19
N THR A 130 -18.10 3.19 -22.30
CA THR A 130 -19.06 2.09 -22.42
C THR A 130 -20.50 2.59 -22.46
N VAL A 131 -20.86 3.58 -21.62
CA VAL A 131 -22.19 4.21 -21.68
C VAL A 131 -22.45 4.84 -23.04
N LEU A 132 -21.48 5.58 -23.59
CA LEU A 132 -21.60 6.20 -24.90
C LEU A 132 -21.77 5.14 -26.00
N ASP A 133 -20.98 4.08 -25.94
CA ASP A 133 -21.04 2.98 -26.91
C ASP A 133 -22.40 2.27 -26.85
N ILE A 134 -22.92 1.99 -25.64
CA ILE A 134 -24.27 1.44 -25.45
C ILE A 134 -25.32 2.40 -26.03
N GLN A 135 -25.24 3.69 -25.73
CA GLN A 135 -26.19 4.67 -26.26
C GLN A 135 -26.16 4.75 -27.78
N ASN A 136 -24.98 4.65 -28.40
CA ASN A 136 -24.83 4.62 -29.85
C ASN A 136 -25.49 3.37 -30.46
N ILE A 137 -25.32 2.21 -29.84
CA ILE A 137 -25.98 0.96 -30.27
C ILE A 137 -27.50 1.07 -30.13
N LEU A 138 -28.00 1.65 -29.04
CA LEU A 138 -29.43 1.86 -28.82
C LEU A 138 -30.02 2.83 -29.86
N ASN A 139 -29.32 3.93 -30.16
CA ASN A 139 -29.76 4.89 -31.16
C ASN A 139 -29.86 4.27 -32.57
N ALA A 140 -28.97 3.34 -32.90
CA ALA A 140 -28.95 2.68 -34.20
C ALA A 140 -30.02 1.59 -34.35
N ASN A 141 -30.24 0.78 -33.30
CA ASN A 141 -31.02 -0.46 -33.41
C ASN A 141 -32.32 -0.49 -32.59
N TYR A 142 -32.44 0.36 -31.56
CA TYR A 142 -33.52 0.33 -30.56
C TYR A 142 -34.01 1.74 -30.24
N THR A 143 -34.60 2.40 -31.24
CA THR A 143 -35.09 3.78 -31.13
C THR A 143 -36.11 3.93 -29.99
N GLY A 144 -35.86 4.86 -29.08
CA GLY A 144 -36.71 5.11 -27.91
C GLY A 144 -36.08 4.69 -26.58
N TYR A 145 -35.09 3.79 -26.59
CA TYR A 145 -34.34 3.44 -25.39
C TYR A 145 -33.13 4.35 -25.19
N LYS A 146 -32.89 4.74 -23.95
CA LYS A 146 -31.73 5.51 -23.51
C LYS A 146 -31.11 4.88 -22.28
N VAL A 147 -29.82 5.06 -22.09
CA VAL A 147 -29.17 4.71 -20.83
C VAL A 147 -29.67 5.68 -19.75
N LEU A 148 -30.03 5.16 -18.58
CA LEU A 148 -30.66 5.92 -17.50
C LEU A 148 -29.81 7.12 -17.05
N THR A 149 -28.51 6.92 -16.89
CA THR A 149 -27.56 7.94 -16.43
C THR A 149 -26.22 7.76 -17.11
N SER A 150 -25.55 8.88 -17.43
CA SER A 150 -24.18 8.87 -17.96
C SER A 150 -23.13 9.16 -16.89
N ASN A 151 -23.53 9.33 -15.64
CA ASN A 151 -22.62 9.67 -14.55
C ASN A 151 -21.89 8.42 -14.03
N PRO A 152 -20.55 8.32 -14.13
CA PRO A 152 -19.80 7.19 -13.60
C PRO A 152 -20.00 6.94 -12.10
N HIS A 153 -20.27 7.99 -11.31
CA HIS A 153 -20.49 7.86 -9.86
C HIS A 153 -21.70 7.01 -9.51
N TYR A 154 -22.74 7.02 -10.35
CA TYR A 154 -23.90 6.16 -10.16
C TYR A 154 -23.48 4.70 -10.16
N TYR A 155 -22.68 4.32 -11.17
CA TYR A 155 -22.26 2.95 -11.33
C TYR A 155 -21.49 2.50 -10.09
N TYR A 156 -20.44 3.21 -9.66
CA TYR A 156 -19.63 2.80 -8.51
C TYR A 156 -20.41 2.51 -7.21
N ASN A 157 -21.51 3.22 -6.97
CA ASN A 157 -22.25 3.13 -5.71
C ASN A 157 -23.55 2.33 -5.78
N TYR A 158 -24.21 2.29 -6.94
CA TYR A 158 -25.60 1.81 -7.04
C TYR A 158 -25.83 0.77 -8.14
N ALA A 159 -24.89 0.58 -9.08
CA ALA A 159 -25.08 -0.42 -10.13
C ALA A 159 -24.95 -1.85 -9.58
N LYS A 160 -25.54 -2.81 -10.30
CA LYS A 160 -25.46 -4.23 -9.98
C LYS A 160 -24.28 -4.86 -10.68
N TYR A 161 -23.57 -5.70 -9.93
CA TYR A 161 -22.34 -6.35 -10.35
C TYR A 161 -22.46 -7.86 -10.23
N VAL A 162 -22.05 -8.56 -11.28
CA VAL A 162 -21.79 -10.00 -11.21
C VAL A 162 -20.30 -10.21 -11.43
N VAL A 163 -19.70 -10.93 -10.50
CA VAL A 163 -18.25 -11.14 -10.46
C VAL A 163 -17.98 -12.61 -10.55
N LEU A 164 -17.13 -12.99 -11.50
CA LEU A 164 -16.69 -14.37 -11.68
C LEU A 164 -15.17 -14.38 -11.70
N GLN A 165 -14.57 -15.19 -10.83
CA GLN A 165 -13.14 -15.44 -10.87
C GLN A 165 -12.90 -16.80 -11.53
N ASN A 166 -12.01 -16.83 -12.52
CA ASN A 166 -11.50 -18.06 -13.09
C ASN A 166 -9.97 -18.00 -13.14
N ASN A 167 -9.32 -18.82 -12.31
CA ASN A 167 -7.87 -18.83 -12.11
C ASN A 167 -7.33 -17.42 -11.79
N THR A 168 -6.62 -16.83 -12.74
CA THR A 168 -5.96 -15.52 -12.64
C THR A 168 -6.78 -14.38 -13.26
N LYS A 169 -7.99 -14.65 -13.76
CA LYS A 169 -8.84 -13.65 -14.42
C LYS A 169 -10.07 -13.34 -13.59
N LEU A 170 -10.34 -12.05 -13.42
CA LEU A 170 -11.57 -11.52 -12.85
C LEU A 170 -12.47 -11.03 -13.98
N TYR A 171 -13.65 -11.61 -14.09
CA TYR A 171 -14.70 -11.19 -15.00
C TYR A 171 -15.70 -10.36 -14.22
N LEU A 172 -15.95 -9.15 -14.69
CA LEU A 172 -16.91 -8.22 -14.11
C LEU A 172 -17.99 -7.93 -15.15
N ALA A 173 -19.23 -8.28 -14.83
CA ALA A 173 -20.39 -7.86 -15.58
C ALA A 173 -21.10 -6.74 -14.80
N VAL A 174 -21.31 -5.61 -15.48
CA VAL A 174 -21.98 -4.42 -14.95
C VAL A 174 -23.33 -4.28 -15.63
N GLN A 175 -24.39 -4.12 -14.85
CA GLN A 175 -25.72 -3.85 -15.40
C GLN A 175 -25.88 -2.35 -15.70
N PHE A 176 -26.21 -2.01 -16.94
CA PHE A 176 -26.52 -0.66 -17.37
C PHE A 176 -28.04 -0.50 -17.52
N PRO A 177 -28.71 0.19 -16.59
CA PRO A 177 -30.16 0.33 -16.66
C PRO A 177 -30.56 1.20 -17.86
N LEU A 178 -31.61 0.75 -18.56
CA LEU A 178 -32.19 1.42 -19.72
C LEU A 178 -33.56 2.01 -19.37
N THR A 179 -33.91 3.12 -20.02
CA THR A 179 -35.21 3.78 -19.88
C THR A 179 -35.77 4.12 -21.26
N THR A 180 -37.09 4.00 -21.41
CA THR A 180 -37.83 4.51 -22.58
C THR A 180 -38.22 5.98 -22.42
N ASN A 181 -38.34 6.44 -21.17
CA ASN A 181 -38.57 7.83 -20.84
C ASN A 181 -37.23 8.52 -20.64
N GLY A 182 -36.82 9.34 -21.61
CA GLY A 182 -35.62 10.15 -21.52
C GLY A 182 -35.72 11.33 -20.55
N LYS A 183 -36.66 11.30 -19.59
CA LYS A 183 -36.90 12.35 -18.61
C LYS A 183 -36.67 11.78 -17.21
N LEU A 184 -35.90 12.51 -16.43
CA LEU A 184 -35.68 12.24 -15.02
C LEU A 184 -36.92 12.68 -14.22
N PHE A 185 -37.35 11.86 -13.27
CA PHE A 185 -38.44 12.22 -12.35
C PHE A 185 -37.84 12.58 -11.00
N GLU A 186 -38.15 13.79 -10.53
CA GLU A 186 -37.83 14.20 -9.17
C GLU A 186 -38.99 13.80 -8.26
N VAL A 187 -38.68 13.10 -7.16
CA VAL A 187 -39.69 12.55 -6.27
C VAL A 187 -39.68 13.31 -4.98
N TYR A 188 -40.79 13.99 -4.72
CA TYR A 188 -41.01 14.81 -3.53
C TYR A 188 -41.93 14.09 -2.57
N LYS A 189 -41.56 14.09 -1.28
CA LYS A 189 -42.43 13.61 -0.22
C LYS A 189 -43.30 14.76 0.26
N ILE A 190 -44.62 14.64 0.07
CA ILE A 190 -45.56 15.68 0.52
C ILE A 190 -45.79 15.49 2.01
N LYS A 191 -45.63 16.57 2.78
CA LYS A 191 -46.02 16.65 4.19
C LYS A 191 -47.13 17.68 4.33
N SER A 192 -48.29 17.27 4.86
CA SER A 192 -49.35 18.21 5.21
C SER A 192 -49.18 18.65 6.65
N VAL A 193 -48.97 19.93 6.87
CA VAL A 193 -48.79 20.52 8.21
C VAL A 193 -50.03 21.36 8.54
N PRO A 194 -50.60 21.26 9.75
CA PRO A 194 -51.74 22.09 10.15
C PRO A 194 -51.35 23.57 10.23
N VAL A 195 -52.08 24.43 9.54
CA VAL A 195 -51.90 25.90 9.57
C VAL A 195 -53.02 26.51 10.41
N GLN A 196 -52.66 27.35 11.39
CA GLN A 196 -53.63 28.02 12.24
C GLN A 196 -54.38 29.12 11.47
N VAL A 197 -55.70 29.18 11.61
CA VAL A 197 -56.56 30.12 10.87
C VAL A 197 -56.37 31.56 11.37
N THR A 198 -56.08 31.73 12.66
CA THR A 198 -55.69 32.99 13.30
C THR A 198 -54.75 32.71 14.47
N THR A 199 -53.95 33.69 14.90
CA THR A 199 -52.95 33.53 15.98
C THR A 199 -53.53 33.19 17.35
N ASN A 200 -54.86 33.32 17.55
CA ASN A 200 -55.50 33.26 18.86
C ASN A 200 -56.53 32.11 18.98
N THR A 201 -56.63 31.23 17.99
CA THR A 201 -57.57 30.09 18.01
C THR A 201 -56.82 28.76 18.02
N SER A 202 -57.29 27.78 18.79
CA SER A 202 -56.81 26.39 18.73
C SER A 202 -57.25 25.62 17.48
N HIS A 203 -57.98 26.29 16.59
CA HIS A 203 -58.44 25.73 15.32
C HIS A 203 -57.34 25.86 14.27
N ALA A 204 -56.96 24.72 13.70
CA ALA A 204 -56.05 24.64 12.57
C ALA A 204 -56.75 23.99 11.38
N THR A 205 -56.40 24.42 10.19
CA THR A 205 -56.81 23.79 8.94
C THR A 205 -55.63 22.97 8.44
N GLN A 206 -55.88 21.70 8.13
CA GLN A 206 -54.89 20.80 7.54
C GLN A 206 -55.50 20.19 6.29
N LEU A 207 -54.70 20.04 5.24
CA LEU A 207 -55.10 19.31 4.05
C LEU A 207 -55.05 17.82 4.37
N PHE A 208 -56.21 17.16 4.30
CA PHE A 208 -56.31 15.70 4.40
C PHE A 208 -56.35 15.08 3.01
N ASP A 209 -56.01 13.80 2.93
CA ASP A 209 -56.07 13.00 1.70
C ASP A 209 -55.18 13.50 0.55
N VAL A 210 -54.04 14.12 0.90
CA VAL A 210 -53.00 14.46 -0.08
C VAL A 210 -52.13 13.23 -0.42
N PRO A 211 -51.68 13.08 -1.69
CA PRO A 211 -50.74 12.03 -2.07
C PRO A 211 -49.48 12.05 -1.19
N ARG A 212 -48.94 10.89 -0.83
CA ARG A 212 -47.69 10.83 -0.03
C ARG A 212 -46.46 11.28 -0.82
N TYR A 213 -46.48 11.12 -2.13
CA TYR A 213 -45.38 11.45 -3.02
C TYR A 213 -45.88 12.14 -4.29
N MET A 214 -45.08 13.05 -4.82
CA MET A 214 -45.29 13.74 -6.09
C MET A 214 -44.12 13.46 -7.02
N LEU A 215 -44.40 13.22 -8.30
CA LEU A 215 -43.39 13.11 -9.34
C LEU A 215 -43.41 14.40 -10.17
N ILE A 216 -42.28 15.08 -10.24
CA ILE A 216 -42.13 16.29 -11.04
C ILE A 216 -41.10 16.01 -12.13
N THR A 217 -41.47 16.31 -13.38
CA THR A 217 -40.53 16.43 -14.49
C THR A 217 -40.46 17.88 -14.92
N HIS A 218 -39.40 18.26 -15.65
CA HIS A 218 -39.24 19.64 -16.15
C HIS A 218 -40.42 20.18 -16.98
N ASP A 219 -41.25 19.29 -17.57
CA ASP A 219 -42.34 19.68 -18.48
C ASP A 219 -43.73 19.23 -18.02
N HIS A 220 -43.84 18.44 -16.94
CA HIS A 220 -45.11 17.86 -16.49
C HIS A 220 -45.08 17.50 -15.00
N ILE A 221 -46.17 17.80 -14.29
CA ILE A 221 -46.39 17.42 -12.90
C ILE A 221 -47.40 16.28 -12.89
N ASP A 222 -46.95 15.08 -12.52
CA ASP A 222 -47.83 13.92 -12.33
C ASP A 222 -48.08 13.70 -10.83
N MET A 223 -49.34 13.88 -10.43
CA MET A 223 -49.77 13.60 -9.06
C MET A 223 -50.21 12.14 -8.93
N LEU A 224 -49.49 11.36 -8.14
CA LEU A 224 -49.84 9.97 -7.87
C LEU A 224 -50.98 9.87 -6.84
N LYS A 225 -52.23 10.11 -7.27
CA LYS A 225 -53.42 10.21 -6.41
C LYS A 225 -53.80 8.93 -5.64
N ASP A 226 -53.44 7.74 -6.12
CA ASP A 226 -53.84 6.45 -5.49
C ASP A 226 -52.76 5.78 -4.63
N VAL A 227 -51.86 6.55 -4.02
CA VAL A 227 -50.67 6.02 -3.29
C VAL A 227 -50.83 6.18 -1.77
N THR A 228 -52.05 6.09 -1.26
CA THR A 228 -52.32 6.25 0.17
C THR A 228 -51.78 5.07 1.01
N THR A 229 -51.46 3.92 0.38
CA THR A 229 -51.02 2.69 1.07
C THR A 229 -49.67 2.14 0.64
N PHE A 230 -48.99 2.70 -0.37
CA PHE A 230 -47.77 2.08 -0.88
C PHE A 230 -46.56 2.32 0.02
N SER A 231 -45.93 1.24 0.48
CA SER A 231 -44.54 1.25 0.97
C SER A 231 -43.59 1.67 -0.16
N PRO A 232 -42.36 2.12 0.13
CA PRO A 232 -41.39 2.48 -0.91
C PRO A 232 -41.18 1.38 -1.95
N ALA A 233 -41.26 0.10 -1.54
CA ALA A 233 -41.21 -1.05 -2.44
C ALA A 233 -42.42 -1.14 -3.39
N GLN A 234 -43.62 -0.79 -2.92
CA GLN A 234 -44.83 -0.84 -3.74
C GLN A 234 -44.94 0.37 -4.70
N LEU A 235 -44.44 1.54 -4.29
CA LEU A 235 -44.29 2.70 -5.17
C LEU A 235 -43.31 2.37 -6.30
N TRP A 236 -42.17 1.76 -5.94
CA TRP A 236 -41.20 1.25 -6.91
C TRP A 236 -41.86 0.27 -7.88
N TYR A 237 -42.58 -0.75 -7.40
CA TYR A 237 -43.26 -1.74 -8.27
C TYR A 237 -44.28 -1.10 -9.25
N LYS A 238 -45.10 -0.15 -8.79
CA LYS A 238 -46.10 0.53 -9.65
C LYS A 238 -45.46 1.40 -10.74
N LEU A 239 -44.34 2.07 -10.42
CA LEU A 239 -43.58 2.84 -11.40
C LEU A 239 -42.80 1.96 -12.38
N CYS A 240 -42.50 0.72 -11.99
CA CYS A 240 -41.83 -0.26 -12.85
C CYS A 240 -42.80 -0.99 -13.81
N ASN A 241 -44.02 -1.30 -13.38
CA ASN A 241 -44.94 -2.21 -14.08
C ASN A 241 -46.20 -1.54 -14.64
N ASN A 242 -46.07 -0.35 -15.23
CA ASN A 242 -47.20 0.42 -15.78
C ASN A 242 -47.92 -0.25 -16.99
N HIS A 243 -47.77 -1.57 -17.20
CA HIS A 243 -48.29 -2.28 -18.36
C HIS A 243 -48.99 -3.63 -18.11
N THR A 244 -49.26 -4.06 -16.88
CA THR A 244 -50.09 -5.26 -16.70
C THR A 244 -51.04 -5.15 -15.52
N ASP A 245 -52.34 -5.25 -15.81
CA ASP A 245 -53.41 -5.59 -14.87
C ASP A 245 -53.08 -6.94 -14.19
N ILE A 246 -52.24 -6.91 -13.17
CA ILE A 246 -51.98 -8.07 -12.30
C ILE A 246 -52.66 -7.81 -10.96
N ASP A 247 -53.44 -8.80 -10.54
CA ASP A 247 -54.33 -8.78 -9.40
C ASP A 247 -53.58 -8.43 -8.09
N TYR A 248 -54.13 -7.46 -7.38
CA TYR A 248 -53.57 -6.81 -6.17
C TYR A 248 -53.25 -7.80 -5.03
N LEU A 249 -53.83 -9.00 -5.06
CA LEU A 249 -53.75 -10.02 -4.00
C LEU A 249 -52.47 -10.88 -4.04
N GLU A 250 -51.83 -11.02 -5.21
CA GLU A 250 -50.59 -11.82 -5.35
C GLU A 250 -49.35 -11.03 -4.90
N ALA A 251 -49.34 -9.71 -5.13
CA ALA A 251 -48.21 -8.84 -4.77
C ALA A 251 -48.07 -8.61 -3.25
N THR A 252 -49.18 -8.61 -2.51
CA THR A 252 -49.15 -8.42 -1.04
C THR A 252 -48.58 -9.62 -0.30
N ASN A 253 -48.77 -10.84 -0.80
CA ASN A 253 -48.23 -12.05 -0.19
C ASN A 253 -46.72 -12.19 -0.41
N TYR A 254 -46.18 -11.65 -1.51
CA TYR A 254 -44.74 -11.70 -1.80
C TYR A 254 -43.93 -10.68 -0.98
N LEU A 255 -44.56 -9.59 -0.54
CA LEU A 255 -43.91 -8.48 0.16
C LEU A 255 -44.06 -8.51 1.69
N ALA A 256 -44.98 -9.32 2.22
CA ALA A 256 -45.16 -9.49 3.67
C ALA A 256 -44.00 -10.29 4.32
N ASP A 257 -43.28 -11.11 3.54
CA ASP A 257 -42.16 -11.93 4.02
C ASP A 257 -40.81 -11.19 4.05
N ILE A 258 -40.75 -9.96 3.51
CA ILE A 258 -39.51 -9.19 3.44
C ILE A 258 -39.62 -8.04 4.44
N ASN A 259 -38.89 -8.15 5.56
CA ASN A 259 -38.73 -7.09 6.54
C ASN A 259 -37.98 -5.91 5.86
N PHE A 260 -38.71 -5.06 5.16
CA PHE A 260 -38.18 -4.06 4.24
C PHE A 260 -37.71 -2.83 5.03
N ASP A 261 -36.40 -2.72 5.26
CA ASP A 261 -35.75 -1.50 5.68
C ASP A 261 -35.44 -0.64 4.44
N PRO A 262 -36.07 0.55 4.27
CA PRO A 262 -35.87 1.41 3.11
C PRO A 262 -34.45 1.98 2.99
N PHE A 263 -33.53 1.65 3.91
CA PHE A 263 -32.13 2.06 3.85
C PHE A 263 -31.14 0.92 3.58
N ASN A 264 -31.62 -0.32 3.42
CA ASN A 264 -30.75 -1.50 3.20
C ASN A 264 -31.07 -2.19 1.86
N TYR A 265 -30.75 -1.51 0.75
CA TYR A 265 -30.98 -2.00 -0.61
C TYR A 265 -29.91 -3.03 -1.02
N SER A 266 -30.20 -4.31 -0.85
CA SER A 266 -29.41 -5.39 -1.49
C SER A 266 -30.23 -6.47 -2.20
N SER A 267 -31.57 -6.50 -2.07
CA SER A 267 -32.35 -7.69 -2.47
C SER A 267 -33.48 -7.49 -3.50
N LEU A 268 -33.68 -6.32 -4.11
CA LEU A 268 -34.72 -6.15 -5.15
C LEU A 268 -34.10 -5.89 -6.55
N GLN A 269 -34.01 -6.97 -7.34
CA GLN A 269 -34.14 -7.02 -8.81
C GLN A 269 -35.48 -6.39 -9.19
N THR A 270 -35.56 -5.40 -10.10
CA THR A 270 -35.46 -5.46 -11.58
C THR A 270 -35.53 -4.03 -12.15
N ASP A 271 -35.31 -3.86 -13.45
CA ASP A 271 -35.29 -2.56 -14.14
C ASP A 271 -36.53 -1.68 -13.91
N CYS A 272 -36.36 -0.47 -13.35
CA CYS A 272 -37.09 0.75 -13.74
C CYS A 272 -36.70 1.98 -12.91
N LEU A 273 -36.60 3.12 -13.63
CA LEU A 273 -36.53 4.53 -13.21
C LEU A 273 -35.63 4.92 -12.02
N GLU A 274 -34.70 5.85 -12.27
CA GLU A 274 -33.99 6.58 -11.22
C GLU A 274 -34.95 7.56 -10.57
N ILE A 275 -35.37 7.24 -9.34
CA ILE A 275 -36.11 8.13 -8.46
C ILE A 275 -35.08 8.89 -7.62
N LEU A 276 -34.94 10.19 -7.86
CA LEU A 276 -34.18 11.07 -6.97
C LEU A 276 -35.10 11.52 -5.83
N PHE A 277 -34.88 10.94 -4.64
CA PHE A 277 -35.51 11.43 -3.42
C PHE A 277 -34.79 12.69 -2.95
N LYS A 278 -35.41 13.86 -3.17
CA LYS A 278 -34.97 15.11 -2.54
C LYS A 278 -35.73 15.31 -1.23
N ASN A 279 -35.00 15.49 -0.13
CA ASN A 279 -35.53 15.94 1.16
C ASN A 279 -35.58 17.47 1.20
N GLU A 280 -36.17 18.09 0.19
CA GLU A 280 -36.41 19.54 0.19
C GLU A 280 -37.88 19.78 0.54
N GLU A 281 -38.11 20.62 1.55
CA GLU A 281 -39.45 21.04 1.96
C GLU A 281 -40.00 22.01 0.91
N LEU A 282 -40.89 21.52 0.07
CA LEU A 282 -41.63 22.34 -0.88
C LEU A 282 -42.92 22.82 -0.22
N ASP A 283 -42.90 24.05 0.27
CA ASP A 283 -44.11 24.78 0.63
C ASP A 283 -44.79 25.23 -0.68
N ILE A 284 -45.80 24.48 -1.12
CA ILE A 284 -46.61 24.87 -2.28
C ILE A 284 -47.74 25.78 -1.78
N PRO A 285 -47.75 27.08 -2.15
CA PRO A 285 -48.83 27.99 -1.78
C PRO A 285 -50.15 27.56 -2.44
N TYR A 286 -51.25 27.71 -1.70
CA TYR A 286 -52.60 27.23 -2.06
C TYR A 286 -53.11 27.70 -3.43
N ASN A 287 -52.56 28.79 -3.99
CA ASN A 287 -53.04 29.41 -5.23
C ASN A 287 -52.52 28.75 -6.52
N ASP A 288 -51.55 27.82 -6.43
CA ASP A 288 -50.92 27.21 -7.61
C ASP A 288 -51.38 25.76 -7.88
N LEU A 289 -52.39 25.26 -7.16
CA LEU A 289 -52.99 23.96 -7.42
C LEU A 289 -54.06 24.07 -8.52
N PRO A 290 -54.10 23.15 -9.51
CA PRO A 290 -55.15 23.16 -10.51
C PRO A 290 -56.53 22.93 -9.85
N PRO A 291 -57.60 23.57 -10.36
CA PRO A 291 -58.95 23.36 -9.84
C PRO A 291 -59.36 21.88 -10.02
N LEU A 292 -59.98 21.33 -8.96
CA LEU A 292 -60.51 19.97 -8.90
C LEU A 292 -61.61 19.72 -9.93
#